data_AF-A0A7C5HUM7-F1
#
_entry.id   AF-A0A7C5HUM7-F1
#
_cell.length_a   1.000
_cell.length_b   1.000
_cell.length_c   1.000
_cell.angle_alpha   90.00
_cell.angle_beta   90.00
_cell.angle_gamma   90.00
#
_symmetry.space_group_name_H-M   'P 1'
#
loop_
_entity.id
_entity.type
_entity.pdbx_description
1 polymer ?
#
loop_
_entity_poly.entity_id
_entity_poly.type
_entity_poly.pdbx_seq_one_letter_code
_entity_poly.pdbx_strand_id
1 'polypeptide(L)' 'KKVLMSHFDADCPLANMKTTEDLQILKKRYPEAEVVCYVNSAAALKAESTITCTSANANQIIS' A
#
# COMPACT_ATOMS: atom_id res chain seq x y z
N LYS A 1 5.42 -20.81 -4.86
CA LYS A 1 6.82 -20.90 -5.33
C LYS A 1 7.74 -20.44 -4.21
N LYS A 2 8.99 -20.92 -4.15
CA LYS A 2 9.98 -20.45 -3.16
C LYS A 2 10.46 -19.05 -3.57
N VAL A 3 10.39 -18.08 -2.65
CA VAL A 3 10.92 -16.71 -2.81
C VAL A 3 12.10 -16.56 -1.85
N LEU A 4 13.19 -15.96 -2.31
CA LEU A 4 14.42 -15.75 -1.53
C LEU A 4 14.79 -14.27 -1.55
N MET A 5 15.12 -13.72 -0.37
CA MET A 5 15.67 -12.38 -0.19
C MET A 5 17.12 -12.52 0.29
N SER A 6 18.09 -11.93 -0.41
CA SER A 6 19.51 -12.11 -0.10
C SER A 6 19.94 -11.33 1.15
N HIS A 7 19.34 -10.17 1.37
CA HIS A 7 19.58 -9.27 2.49
C HIS A 7 18.25 -8.99 3.17
N PHE A 8 18.05 -9.52 4.37
CA PHE A 8 16.77 -9.41 5.08
C PHE A 8 16.45 -7.97 5.53
N ASP A 9 17.45 -7.11 5.58
CA ASP A 9 17.38 -5.69 5.91
C ASP A 9 17.18 -4.77 4.69
N ALA A 10 17.16 -5.32 3.47
CA ALA A 10 16.85 -4.54 2.27
C ALA A 10 15.37 -4.10 2.30
N ASP A 11 15.16 -2.82 2.58
CA ASP A 11 13.83 -2.25 2.81
C ASP A 11 13.61 -0.93 2.05
N CYS A 12 12.36 -0.48 1.96
CA CYS A 12 11.93 0.74 1.31
C CYS A 12 11.42 1.74 2.37
N PRO A 13 12.16 2.83 2.68
CA PRO A 13 11.73 3.81 3.69
C PRO A 13 10.33 4.39 3.43
N LEU A 14 9.96 4.57 2.16
CA LEU A 14 8.62 5.02 1.76
C LEU A 14 7.51 4.05 2.22
N ALA A 15 7.80 2.75 2.23
CA ALA A 15 6.81 1.73 2.62
C ALA A 15 6.49 1.78 4.13
N ASN A 16 7.36 2.40 4.92
CA ASN A 16 7.25 2.56 6.37
C ASN A 16 6.66 3.92 6.79
N MET A 17 6.32 4.80 5.85
CA MET A 17 5.78 6.13 6.16
C MET A 17 4.33 6.13 6.65
N LYS A 18 3.61 5.00 6.49
CA LYS A 18 2.21 4.85 6.88
C LYS A 18 1.99 3.51 7.57
N THR A 19 1.09 3.51 8.54
CA THR A 19 0.68 2.29 9.26
C THR A 19 -0.77 1.92 8.95
N THR A 20 -1.17 0.71 9.35
CA THR A 20 -2.58 0.26 9.28
C THR A 20 -3.50 1.15 10.10
N GLU A 21 -3.03 1.68 11.23
CA GLU A 21 -3.80 2.59 12.09
C GLU A 21 -4.08 3.92 11.37
N ASP A 22 -3.09 4.46 10.65
CA ASP A 22 -3.30 5.66 9.81
C ASP A 22 -4.40 5.43 8.77
N LEU A 23 -4.39 4.26 8.12
CA LEU A 23 -5.41 3.89 7.13
C LEU A 23 -6.80 3.76 7.76
N GLN A 24 -6.90 3.19 8.96
CA GLN A 24 -8.17 3.06 9.68
C GLN A 24 -8.77 4.43 10.04
N ILE A 25 -7.93 5.40 10.41
CA ILE A 25 -8.37 6.79 10.64
C ILE A 25 -8.93 7.39 9.34
N LEU A 26 -8.24 7.18 8.21
CA LEU A 26 -8.69 7.68 6.91
C LEU A 26 -10.01 7.03 6.45
N LYS A 27 -10.16 5.71 6.61
CA LYS A 27 -11.41 4.99 6.31
C LYS A 27 -12.59 5.51 7.12
N LYS A 28 -12.39 5.82 8.40
CA LYS A 28 -13.44 6.42 9.24
C LYS A 28 -13.81 7.83 8.78
N ARG A 29 -12.83 8.61 8.32
CA ARG A 29 -13.04 9.97 7.81
C ARG A 29 -13.71 9.98 6.43
N TYR A 30 -13.42 8.99 5.60
CA TYR A 30 -13.91 8.87 4.22
C TYR A 30 -14.50 7.47 3.97
N PRO A 31 -15.68 7.16 4.54
CA PRO A 31 -16.23 5.81 4.52
C PRO A 31 -16.61 5.29 3.13
N GLU A 32 -16.95 6.18 2.20
CA GLU A 32 -17.34 5.84 0.82
C GLU A 32 -16.15 5.86 -0.15
N ALA A 33 -14.93 6.19 0.32
CA ALA A 33 -13.76 6.29 -0.54
C ALA A 33 -13.09 4.93 -0.73
N GLU A 34 -12.78 4.59 -1.98
CA GLU A 34 -11.95 3.43 -2.31
C GLU A 34 -10.50 3.64 -1.88
N VAL A 35 -9.85 2.57 -1.43
CA VAL A 35 -8.46 2.62 -0.96
C VAL A 35 -7.53 2.12 -2.06
N VAL A 36 -6.79 3.06 -2.67
CA VAL A 36 -5.74 2.78 -3.65
C VAL A 36 -4.38 2.81 -2.95
N CYS A 37 -3.66 1.69 -2.96
CA CYS A 37 -2.36 1.55 -2.29
C CYS A 37 -1.22 1.48 -3.31
N TYR A 38 -0.16 2.24 -3.07
CA TYR A 38 1.03 2.17 -3.90
C TYR A 38 1.82 0.88 -3.63
N VAL A 39 2.49 0.34 -4.65
CA VAL A 39 3.25 -0.92 -4.51
C VAL A 39 4.39 -0.80 -3.47
N ASN A 40 4.97 0.39 -3.28
CA ASN A 40 5.92 0.67 -2.21
C ASN A 40 5.19 0.96 -0.88
N SER A 41 4.56 -0.06 -0.30
CA SER A 41 3.84 0.01 0.97
C SER A 41 3.86 -1.35 1.65
N ALA A 42 3.71 -1.39 2.97
CA ALA A 42 3.69 -2.64 3.72
C ALA A 42 2.59 -3.61 3.22
N ALA A 43 2.85 -4.91 3.32
CA ALA A 43 1.87 -5.94 2.96
C ALA A 43 0.57 -5.82 3.78
N ALA A 44 0.68 -5.42 5.05
CA ALA A 44 -0.47 -5.18 5.92
C ALA A 44 -1.41 -4.08 5.39
N LEU A 45 -0.85 -2.97 4.89
CA LEU A 45 -1.63 -1.91 4.23
C LEU A 45 -2.32 -2.41 2.96
N LYS A 46 -1.61 -3.19 2.14
CA LYS A 46 -2.18 -3.77 0.91
C LYS A 46 -3.36 -4.70 1.20
N ALA A 47 -3.28 -5.49 2.27
CA ALA A 47 -4.35 -6.39 2.69
C ALA A 47 -5.66 -5.65 3.02
N GLU A 48 -5.56 -4.38 3.39
CA GLU A 48 -6.69 -3.52 3.72
C GLU A 48 -7.13 -2.61 2.57
N SER A 49 -6.47 -2.68 1.42
CA SER A 49 -6.71 -1.79 0.29
C SER A 49 -7.60 -2.44 -0.77
N THR A 50 -8.38 -1.65 -1.48
CA THR A 50 -9.22 -2.12 -2.59
C THR A 50 -8.36 -2.57 -3.76
N ILE A 51 -7.35 -1.76 -4.11
CA ILE A 51 -6.48 -2.03 -5.26
C ILE A 51 -5.05 -1.53 -5.02
N THR A 52 -4.07 -2.21 -5.62
CA THR A 52 -2.68 -1.77 -5.64
C THR A 52 -2.33 -1.14 -6.99
N CYS A 53 -1.58 -0.03 -6.97
CA CYS A 53 -1.07 0.65 -8.15
C CYS A 53 0.45 0.82 -8.13
N THR A 54 0.99 1.19 -9.30
CA THR A 54 2.37 1.61 -9.52
C THR A 54 2.36 2.98 -10.20
N SER A 55 3.51 3.63 -10.33
CA SER A 55 3.60 4.92 -11.01
C SER A 55 3.16 4.83 -12.48
N ALA A 56 3.31 3.65 -13.11
CA ALA A 56 2.96 3.43 -14.50
C ALA A 56 1.45 3.32 -14.75
N ASN A 57 0.65 2.94 -13.75
CA ASN A 57 -0.80 2.71 -13.94
C ASN A 57 -1.71 3.46 -12.97
N ALA A 58 -1.16 4.23 -12.02
CA ALA A 58 -1.97 4.99 -11.06
C ALA A 58 -3.02 5.86 -11.76
N ASN A 59 -2.64 6.60 -12.82
CA ASN A 59 -3.56 7.46 -13.57
C ASN A 59 -4.70 6.68 -14.22
N GLN A 60 -4.45 5.46 -14.71
CA GLN A 60 -5.47 4.62 -15.35
C GLN A 60 -6.44 4.01 -14.33
N ILE A 61 -6.00 3.85 -13.08
CA ILE A 61 -6.83 3.30 -12.00
C ILE A 61 -7.74 4.37 -11.40
N ILE A 62 -7.28 5.63 -11.33
CA ILE A 62 -7.97 6.71 -10.61
C ILE A 62 -8.72 7.71 -11.49
N SER A 63 -8.53 7.68 -12.82
CA SER A 63 -9.22 8.57 -13.78
C SER A 63 -10.40 7.86 -14.44
#